data_AF-A0A8B6FLP2-F1
#
_entry.id   AF-A0A8B6FLP2-F1
#
_cell.length_a   1.000
_cell.length_b   1.000
_cell.length_c   1.000
_cell.angle_alpha   90.00
_cell.angle_beta   90.00
_cell.angle_gamma   90.00
#
_symmetry.space_group_name_H-M   'P 1'
#
loop_
_entity.id
_entity.type
_entity.pdbx_description
1 polymer ?
#
loop_
_entity_poly.entity_id
_entity_poly.type
_entity_poly.pdbx_seq_one_letter_code
_entity_poly.pdbx_strand_id
1 'polypeptide(L)'
;MLMINFVKEFLIENPLCVCSEEILSVKKKLLTSDDTVVLKQATSKVVYRISQEQYFMQFVLVVPEEYPIKQVKIELEDHNFPEILKVNFISQATEIARKCVQPPIKKKPKDPPFEPQPSVLPVVKFLVESVKKFPVMCCPLCKERVLPQNPSEPVTDKRRRMEKLYCGHLFHFICLYKYIKTPPFTGKICPDCGNAIYHDKFKLSPQLMEARWAHKQARQRELDEVVDFLE
;
A
#
# COMPACT_ATOMS: atom_id res chain seq x y z
N MET A 1 48.13 5.82 -15.09
CA MET A 1 47.75 4.85 -14.04
C MET A 1 47.13 5.51 -12.80
N LEU A 2 47.65 6.64 -12.30
CA LEU A 2 47.10 7.37 -11.14
C LEU A 2 45.60 7.70 -11.23
N MET A 3 45.13 8.14 -12.40
CA MET A 3 43.72 8.53 -12.60
C MET A 3 42.76 7.33 -12.51
N ILE A 4 43.18 6.15 -12.98
CA ILE A 4 42.35 4.93 -12.92
C ILE A 4 42.22 4.44 -11.48
N ASN A 5 43.33 4.47 -10.74
CA ASN A 5 43.33 4.10 -9.33
C ASN A 5 42.46 5.06 -8.51
N PHE A 6 42.58 6.37 -8.76
CA PHE A 6 41.73 7.38 -8.12
C PHE A 6 40.24 7.16 -8.39
N VAL A 7 39.84 6.92 -9.65
CA VAL A 7 38.43 6.65 -9.99
C VAL A 7 37.95 5.35 -9.34
N LYS A 8 38.80 4.31 -9.30
CA LYS A 8 38.46 3.05 -8.65
C LYS A 8 38.26 3.20 -7.15
N GLU A 9 39.19 3.88 -6.46
CA GLU A 9 39.10 4.18 -5.03
C GLU A 9 37.85 5.01 -4.72
N PHE A 10 37.58 6.05 -5.53
CA PHE A 10 36.38 6.87 -5.39
C PHE A 10 35.08 6.05 -5.52
N LEU A 11 35.01 5.13 -6.49
CA LEU A 11 33.84 4.27 -6.68
C LEU A 11 33.65 3.25 -5.55
N ILE A 12 34.75 2.77 -4.96
CA ILE A 12 34.71 1.87 -3.79
C ILE A 12 34.22 2.62 -2.55
N GLU A 13 34.64 3.87 -2.37
CA GLU A 13 34.20 4.72 -1.24
C GLU A 13 32.76 5.23 -1.40
N ASN A 14 32.24 5.30 -2.63
CA ASN A 14 30.94 5.87 -2.95
C ASN A 14 30.05 4.91 -3.78
N PRO A 15 29.65 3.75 -3.23
CA PRO A 15 28.86 2.76 -3.96
C PRO A 15 27.47 3.26 -4.37
N LEU A 16 26.92 4.28 -3.70
CA LEU A 16 25.62 4.86 -4.07
C LEU A 16 25.69 5.75 -5.33
N CYS A 17 26.88 6.00 -5.89
CA CYS A 17 27.02 6.72 -7.16
C CYS A 17 26.17 6.10 -8.28
N VAL A 18 26.04 4.76 -8.31
CA VAL A 18 25.27 4.02 -9.32
C VAL A 18 23.78 4.37 -9.33
N CYS A 19 23.22 4.79 -8.19
CA CYS A 19 21.82 5.21 -8.06
C CYS A 19 21.66 6.70 -7.70
N SER A 20 22.70 7.50 -7.90
CA SER A 20 22.73 8.91 -7.51
C SER A 20 21.63 9.74 -8.18
N GLU A 21 21.35 9.49 -9.47
CA GLU A 21 20.27 10.18 -10.20
C GLU A 21 18.88 9.86 -9.63
N GLU A 22 18.63 8.62 -9.23
CA GLU A 22 17.38 8.21 -8.61
C GLU A 22 17.22 8.83 -7.23
N ILE A 23 18.28 8.83 -6.42
CA ILE A 23 18.28 9.46 -5.09
C ILE A 23 18.03 10.97 -5.22
N LEU A 24 18.67 11.64 -6.17
CA LEU A 24 18.44 13.07 -6.43
C LEU A 24 17.00 13.32 -6.89
N SER A 25 16.45 12.45 -7.73
CA SER A 25 15.07 12.53 -8.20
C SER A 25 14.08 12.37 -7.04
N VAL A 26 14.33 11.43 -6.13
CA VAL A 26 13.53 11.24 -4.91
C VAL A 26 13.59 12.51 -4.05
N LYS A 27 14.80 13.02 -3.78
CA LYS A 27 14.98 14.23 -2.94
C LYS A 27 14.27 15.45 -3.50
N LYS A 28 14.31 15.65 -4.81
CA LYS A 28 13.72 16.83 -5.47
C LYS A 28 12.21 16.73 -5.65
N LYS A 29 11.67 15.54 -5.93
CA LYS A 29 10.28 15.37 -6.40
C LYS A 29 9.32 14.81 -5.35
N LEU A 30 9.81 14.05 -4.38
CA LEU A 30 8.95 13.23 -3.52
C LEU A 30 8.99 13.64 -2.05
N LEU A 31 10.13 14.16 -1.58
CA LEU A 31 10.30 14.53 -0.18
C LEU A 31 9.69 15.90 0.11
N THR A 32 9.06 16.01 1.26
CA THR A 32 8.62 17.27 1.87
C THR A 32 9.60 17.70 2.96
N SER A 33 9.43 18.90 3.53
CA SER A 33 10.30 19.45 4.59
C SER A 33 10.46 18.52 5.79
N ASP A 34 9.44 17.72 6.08
CA ASP A 34 9.37 16.87 7.27
C ASP A 34 10.00 15.48 7.03
N ASP A 35 10.36 15.17 5.79
CA ASP A 35 10.98 13.90 5.41
C ASP A 35 12.51 14.00 5.51
N THR A 36 13.16 12.94 5.99
CA THR A 36 14.64 12.90 6.06
C THR A 36 15.22 11.75 5.27
N VAL A 37 16.38 12.01 4.64
CA VAL A 37 17.13 11.03 3.86
C VAL A 37 18.60 11.08 4.24
N VAL A 38 19.10 9.97 4.78
CA VAL A 38 20.49 9.82 5.20
C VAL A 38 21.17 8.80 4.29
N LEU A 39 22.28 9.21 3.66
CA LEU A 39 23.08 8.36 2.78
C LEU A 39 24.22 7.73 3.59
N LYS A 40 24.28 6.41 3.64
CA LYS A 40 25.36 5.64 4.29
C LYS A 40 26.22 4.97 3.22
N GLN A 41 27.11 5.76 2.60
CA GLN A 41 27.99 5.35 1.48
C GLN A 41 28.77 4.08 1.80
N ALA A 42 29.50 4.02 2.92
CA ALA A 42 30.33 2.88 3.30
C ALA A 42 29.59 1.53 3.40
N THR A 43 28.27 1.56 3.59
CA THR A 43 27.44 0.34 3.71
C THR A 43 26.49 0.14 2.54
N SER A 44 26.54 1.00 1.52
CA SER A 44 25.59 1.00 0.39
C SER A 44 24.12 1.02 0.84
N LYS A 45 23.83 1.83 1.86
CA LYS A 45 22.48 1.95 2.48
C LYS A 45 21.95 3.38 2.33
N VAL A 46 20.66 3.48 2.04
CA VAL A 46 19.93 4.75 2.09
C VAL A 46 18.80 4.64 3.10
N VAL A 47 18.84 5.48 4.13
CA VAL A 47 17.82 5.53 5.18
C VAL A 47 16.82 6.62 4.83
N TYR A 48 15.55 6.26 4.78
CA TYR A 48 14.43 7.16 4.58
C TYR A 48 13.57 7.19 5.83
N ARG A 49 13.21 8.39 6.29
CA ARG A 49 12.16 8.59 7.28
C ARG A 49 11.11 9.50 6.67
N ILE A 50 9.97 8.92 6.34
CA ILE A 50 8.85 9.62 5.72
C ILE A 50 7.78 9.84 6.78
N SER A 51 7.23 11.04 6.84
CA SER A 51 6.18 11.39 7.79
C SER A 51 4.98 12.03 7.10
N GLN A 52 3.82 11.81 7.69
CA GLN A 52 2.57 12.43 7.29
C GLN A 52 1.67 12.57 8.52
N GLU A 53 1.41 13.82 8.93
CA GLU A 53 0.74 14.11 10.19
C GLU A 53 1.42 13.37 11.36
N GLN A 54 0.68 12.58 12.15
CA GLN A 54 1.24 11.80 13.25
C GLN A 54 1.80 10.43 12.82
N TYR A 55 1.67 10.07 11.54
CA TYR A 55 2.15 8.81 11.01
C TYR A 55 3.57 8.93 10.46
N PHE A 56 4.40 7.90 10.68
CA PHE A 56 5.74 7.84 10.12
C PHE A 56 6.14 6.41 9.75
N MET A 57 7.07 6.31 8.81
CA MET A 57 7.72 5.07 8.45
C MET A 57 9.20 5.34 8.16
N GLN A 58 10.06 4.60 8.86
CA GLN A 58 11.50 4.61 8.69
C GLN A 58 11.95 3.28 8.10
N PHE A 59 12.57 3.33 6.92
CA PHE A 59 13.04 2.17 6.20
C PHE A 59 14.41 2.43 5.58
N VAL A 60 15.18 1.36 5.43
CA VAL A 60 16.50 1.33 4.85
C VAL A 60 16.45 0.56 3.54
N LEU A 61 16.98 1.18 2.50
CA LEU A 61 17.15 0.57 1.20
C LEU A 61 18.62 0.18 1.05
N VAL A 62 18.88 -1.12 0.92
CA VAL A 62 20.23 -1.68 0.73
C VAL A 62 20.43 -1.91 -0.76
N VAL A 63 21.39 -1.20 -1.34
CA VAL A 63 21.73 -1.27 -2.76
C VAL A 63 22.82 -2.32 -2.96
N PRO A 64 22.58 -3.37 -3.77
CA PRO A 64 23.57 -4.41 -4.03
C PRO A 64 24.70 -3.90 -4.94
N GLU A 65 25.86 -4.55 -4.88
CA GLU A 65 27.04 -4.19 -5.70
C GLU A 65 26.76 -4.28 -7.21
N GLU A 66 25.98 -5.26 -7.65
CA GLU A 66 25.62 -5.47 -9.06
C GLU A 66 24.33 -4.72 -9.45
N TYR A 67 24.05 -3.57 -8.86
CA TYR A 67 22.88 -2.77 -9.24
C TYR A 67 23.03 -2.21 -10.67
N PRO A 68 22.00 -2.23 -11.54
CA PRO A 68 20.60 -2.64 -11.31
C PRO A 68 20.29 -4.11 -11.63
N ILE A 69 21.30 -4.96 -11.88
CA ILE A 69 21.12 -6.39 -12.20
C ILE A 69 20.62 -7.18 -10.98
N LYS A 70 20.94 -6.76 -9.76
CA LYS A 70 20.41 -7.34 -8.52
C LYS A 70 19.36 -6.42 -7.87
N GLN A 71 18.36 -7.06 -7.28
CA GLN A 71 17.25 -6.40 -6.60
C GLN A 71 17.71 -5.69 -5.32
N VAL A 72 17.20 -4.49 -5.08
CA VAL A 72 17.37 -3.76 -3.82
C VAL A 72 16.63 -4.45 -2.67
N LYS A 73 17.24 -4.48 -1.48
CA LYS A 73 16.59 -5.00 -0.27
C LYS A 73 15.99 -3.86 0.54
N ILE A 74 14.84 -4.10 1.14
CA ILE A 74 14.11 -3.12 1.94
C ILE A 74 14.05 -3.67 3.36
N GLU A 75 14.70 -2.97 4.29
CA GLU A 75 14.70 -3.27 5.72
C GLU A 75 13.85 -2.21 6.41
N LEU A 76 12.87 -2.62 7.21
CA LEU A 76 12.04 -1.68 7.97
C LEU A 76 12.64 -1.50 9.38
N GLU A 77 12.96 -0.27 9.76
CA GLU A 77 13.54 0.04 11.07
C GLU A 77 12.45 0.40 12.10
N ASP A 78 11.54 1.31 11.75
CA ASP A 78 10.53 1.80 12.68
C ASP A 78 9.26 2.28 11.95
N HIS A 79 8.08 2.12 12.56
CA HIS A 79 6.80 2.60 12.02
C HIS A 79 5.70 2.62 13.09
N ASN A 80 4.69 3.45 12.87
CA ASN A 80 3.47 3.48 13.69
C ASN A 80 2.20 3.13 12.90
N PHE A 81 2.35 2.56 11.70
CA PHE A 81 1.22 2.04 10.92
C PHE A 81 0.70 0.69 11.46
N PRO A 82 -0.59 0.38 11.26
CA PRO A 82 -1.13 -0.95 11.53
C PRO A 82 -0.34 -2.05 10.79
N GLU A 83 -0.15 -3.19 11.45
CA GLU A 83 0.68 -4.30 10.93
C GLU A 83 0.26 -4.77 9.53
N ILE A 84 -1.05 -4.76 9.23
CA ILE A 84 -1.56 -5.13 7.91
C ILE A 84 -1.09 -4.19 6.79
N LEU A 85 -0.92 -2.89 7.06
CA LEU A 85 -0.38 -1.95 6.09
C LEU A 85 1.12 -2.12 5.94
N LYS A 86 1.83 -2.30 7.06
CA LYS A 86 3.26 -2.56 7.04
C LYS A 86 3.60 -3.76 6.16
N VAL A 87 2.94 -4.91 6.37
CA VAL A 87 3.12 -6.10 5.54
C VAL A 87 2.79 -5.77 4.08
N ASN A 88 1.68 -5.08 3.83
CA ASN A 88 1.30 -4.72 2.46
C ASN A 88 2.32 -3.81 1.77
N PHE A 89 2.83 -2.78 2.44
CA PHE A 89 3.78 -1.82 1.90
C PHE A 89 5.11 -2.51 1.57
N ILE A 90 5.65 -3.31 2.50
CA ILE A 90 6.90 -4.02 2.28
C ILE A 90 6.76 -5.09 1.20
N SER A 91 5.69 -5.89 1.20
CA SER A 91 5.46 -6.90 0.17
C SER A 91 5.29 -6.27 -1.22
N GLN A 92 4.52 -5.18 -1.33
CA GLN A 92 4.30 -4.51 -2.60
C GLN A 92 5.56 -3.80 -3.10
N ALA A 93 6.32 -3.16 -2.22
CA ALA A 93 7.60 -2.54 -2.57
C ALA A 93 8.64 -3.59 -3.01
N THR A 94 8.69 -4.74 -2.34
CA THR A 94 9.54 -5.87 -2.73
C THR A 94 9.13 -6.42 -4.10
N GLU A 95 7.84 -6.53 -4.39
CA GLU A 95 7.35 -6.98 -5.69
C GLU A 95 7.64 -5.96 -6.80
N ILE A 96 7.58 -4.66 -6.52
CA ILE A 96 8.00 -3.61 -7.46
C ILE A 96 9.49 -3.76 -7.77
N ALA A 97 10.33 -3.90 -6.75
CA ALA A 97 11.77 -4.14 -6.92
C ALA A 97 12.05 -5.41 -7.73
N ARG A 98 11.30 -6.49 -7.48
CA ARG A 98 11.39 -7.74 -8.22
C ARG A 98 11.08 -7.55 -9.71
N LYS A 99 10.01 -6.82 -10.04
CA LYS A 99 9.58 -6.56 -11.43
C LYS A 99 10.59 -5.75 -12.23
N CYS A 100 11.41 -4.93 -11.58
CA CYS A 100 12.48 -4.19 -12.24
C CYS A 100 13.65 -5.08 -12.65
N VAL A 101 13.85 -6.22 -11.98
CA VAL A 101 15.05 -7.06 -12.14
C VAL A 101 14.76 -8.45 -12.72
N GLN A 102 13.55 -8.96 -12.50
CA GLN A 102 13.14 -10.28 -12.97
C GLN A 102 12.07 -10.18 -14.06
N PRO A 103 12.14 -11.05 -15.07
CA PRO A 103 11.14 -11.08 -16.12
C PRO A 103 9.74 -11.43 -15.57
N PRO A 104 8.68 -11.02 -16.27
CA PRO A 104 7.32 -11.41 -15.93
C PRO A 104 7.17 -12.95 -15.99
N ILE A 105 6.45 -13.51 -15.02
CA ILE A 105 6.20 -14.96 -14.91
C ILE A 105 5.47 -15.48 -16.16
N LYS A 106 4.58 -14.67 -16.74
CA LYS A 106 3.87 -14.97 -17.99
C LYS A 106 4.38 -14.04 -19.08
N LYS A 107 5.29 -14.54 -19.93
CA LYS A 107 5.79 -13.83 -21.11
C LYS A 107 4.76 -13.90 -22.23
N LYS A 108 4.47 -12.79 -22.90
CA LYS A 108 3.71 -12.85 -24.16
C LYS A 108 4.68 -13.14 -25.30
N PRO A 109 4.26 -13.89 -26.33
CA PRO A 109 5.14 -14.31 -27.43
C PRO A 109 5.69 -13.16 -28.29
N LYS A 110 5.17 -11.92 -28.14
CA LYS A 110 5.62 -10.73 -28.87
C LYS A 110 6.34 -9.70 -27.99
N ASP A 111 6.57 -10.00 -26.71
CA ASP A 111 7.24 -9.04 -25.81
C ASP A 111 8.75 -8.99 -26.15
N PRO A 112 9.38 -7.80 -26.11
CA PRO A 112 10.82 -7.68 -26.27
C PRO A 112 11.59 -8.41 -25.15
N PRO A 113 12.89 -8.72 -25.34
CA PRO A 113 13.73 -9.25 -24.28
C PRO A 113 13.67 -8.37 -23.03
N PHE A 114 13.60 -9.01 -21.86
CA PHE A 114 13.56 -8.31 -20.59
C PHE A 114 14.96 -7.80 -20.24
N GLU A 115 15.07 -6.52 -19.92
CA GLU A 115 16.31 -5.89 -19.45
C GLU A 115 16.10 -5.36 -18.01
N PRO A 116 17.04 -5.62 -17.08
CA PRO A 116 16.98 -5.07 -15.73
C PRO A 116 16.96 -3.54 -15.75
N GLN A 117 16.09 -2.96 -14.92
CA GLN A 117 15.90 -1.52 -14.79
C GLN A 117 16.20 -1.06 -13.36
N PRO A 118 16.59 0.22 -13.19
CA PRO A 118 16.73 0.82 -11.87
C PRO A 118 15.43 0.73 -11.05
N SER A 119 15.55 0.33 -9.79
CA SER A 119 14.43 0.04 -8.89
C SER A 119 14.32 0.98 -7.69
N VAL A 120 15.33 1.81 -7.39
CA VAL A 120 15.31 2.71 -6.23
C VAL A 120 14.15 3.70 -6.34
N LEU A 121 14.04 4.41 -7.46
CA LEU A 121 13.01 5.41 -7.67
C LEU A 121 11.58 4.83 -7.60
N PRO A 122 11.20 3.77 -8.35
CA PRO A 122 9.83 3.25 -8.31
C PRO A 122 9.45 2.67 -6.94
N VAL A 123 10.40 2.05 -6.24
CA VAL A 123 10.19 1.51 -4.89
C VAL A 123 9.95 2.64 -3.89
N VAL A 124 10.84 3.63 -3.85
CA VAL A 124 10.74 4.73 -2.90
C VAL A 124 9.51 5.59 -3.20
N LYS A 125 9.20 5.82 -4.48
CA LYS A 125 7.97 6.50 -4.90
C LYS A 125 6.73 5.83 -4.33
N PHE A 126 6.61 4.52 -4.49
CA PHE A 126 5.47 3.78 -3.96
C PHE A 126 5.37 3.89 -2.43
N LEU A 127 6.49 3.76 -1.71
CA LEU A 127 6.51 3.88 -0.25
C LEU A 127 6.14 5.28 0.22
N VAL A 128 6.71 6.33 -0.38
CA VAL A 128 6.39 7.73 -0.05
C VAL A 128 4.92 8.03 -0.32
N GLU A 129 4.40 7.65 -1.49
CA GLU A 129 3.00 7.83 -1.83
C GLU A 129 2.08 7.07 -0.87
N SER A 130 2.46 5.87 -0.44
CA SER A 130 1.67 5.08 0.52
C SER A 130 1.67 5.72 1.92
N VAL A 131 2.82 6.16 2.41
CA VAL A 131 2.93 6.81 3.72
C VAL A 131 2.15 8.12 3.74
N LYS A 132 2.17 8.90 2.64
CA LYS A 132 1.44 10.17 2.55
C LYS A 132 -0.06 9.99 2.31
N LYS A 133 -0.48 8.99 1.52
CA LYS A 133 -1.88 8.80 1.14
C LYS A 133 -2.73 8.15 2.24
N PHE A 134 -2.21 7.13 2.93
CA PHE A 134 -3.03 6.29 3.81
C PHE A 134 -3.55 7.02 5.08
N PRO A 135 -2.76 7.85 5.78
CA PRO A 135 -3.22 8.60 6.96
C PRO A 135 -4.42 9.51 6.69
N VAL A 136 -4.45 10.14 5.51
CA VAL A 136 -5.50 11.08 5.10
C VAL A 136 -6.64 10.40 4.33
N MET A 137 -6.57 9.09 4.12
CA MET A 137 -7.55 8.38 3.32
C MET A 137 -8.90 8.26 4.05
N CYS A 138 -9.96 8.73 3.40
CA CYS A 138 -11.33 8.58 3.87
C CYS A 138 -11.96 7.29 3.34
N CYS A 139 -12.89 6.73 4.10
CA CYS A 139 -13.70 5.61 3.65
C CYS A 139 -14.58 6.07 2.49
N PRO A 140 -14.59 5.37 1.34
CA PRO A 140 -15.43 5.75 0.21
C PRO A 140 -16.94 5.79 0.51
N LEU A 141 -17.39 5.09 1.56
CA LEU A 141 -18.81 4.94 1.92
C LEU A 141 -19.30 6.00 2.92
N CYS A 142 -18.60 6.23 4.03
CA CYS A 142 -19.01 7.23 5.04
C CYS A 142 -18.24 8.55 4.94
N LYS A 143 -17.19 8.63 4.11
CA LYS A 143 -16.32 9.80 3.91
C LYS A 143 -15.53 10.26 5.16
N GLU A 144 -15.61 9.52 6.25
CA GLU A 144 -14.75 9.72 7.44
C GLU A 144 -13.37 9.09 7.25
N ARG A 145 -12.35 9.61 7.94
CA ARG A 145 -11.00 9.03 7.96
C ARG A 145 -11.02 7.59 8.46
N VAL A 146 -10.29 6.71 7.76
CA VAL A 146 -10.26 5.28 8.14
C VAL A 146 -9.27 5.02 9.27
N LEU A 147 -8.11 5.67 9.21
CA LEU A 147 -7.12 5.63 10.26
C LEU A 147 -7.44 6.72 11.31
N PRO A 148 -7.18 6.45 12.61
CA PRO A 148 -7.30 7.47 13.63
C PRO A 148 -6.30 8.61 13.37
N GLN A 149 -6.58 9.80 13.87
CA GLN A 149 -5.63 10.91 13.74
C GLN A 149 -4.35 10.64 14.54
N ASN A 150 -4.49 9.92 15.67
CA ASN A 150 -3.39 9.49 16.50
C ASN A 150 -3.20 7.96 16.41
N PRO A 151 -2.04 7.47 15.93
CA PRO A 151 -1.78 6.04 15.80
C PRO A 151 -1.69 5.31 17.14
N SER A 152 -1.42 6.03 18.24
CA SER A 152 -1.36 5.43 19.57
C SER A 152 -2.73 5.20 20.20
N GLU A 153 -3.78 5.81 19.65
CA GLU A 153 -5.14 5.62 20.17
C GLU A 153 -5.74 4.31 19.65
N PRO A 154 -6.10 3.36 20.54
CA PRO A 154 -6.73 2.13 20.10
C PRO A 154 -8.09 2.44 19.47
N VAL A 155 -8.39 1.80 18.34
CA VAL A 155 -9.73 1.87 17.75
C VAL A 155 -10.71 1.25 18.75
N THR A 156 -11.46 2.10 19.46
CA THR A 156 -12.40 1.73 20.52
C THR A 156 -13.49 0.80 19.99
N ASP A 157 -14.00 1.06 18.79
CA ASP A 157 -14.98 0.21 18.13
C ASP A 157 -14.34 -0.78 17.14
N LYS A 158 -14.31 -2.06 17.53
CA LYS A 158 -13.84 -3.17 16.67
C LYS A 158 -14.59 -3.27 15.33
N ARG A 159 -15.79 -2.70 15.21
CA ARG A 159 -16.59 -2.65 13.97
C ARG A 159 -16.09 -1.56 13.02
N ARG A 160 -15.46 -0.50 13.54
CA ARG A 160 -14.80 0.55 12.76
C ARG A 160 -13.32 0.26 12.47
N ARG A 161 -12.85 -0.97 12.71
CA ARG A 161 -11.51 -1.38 12.27
C ARG A 161 -11.34 -1.19 10.76
N MET A 162 -10.11 -0.92 10.36
CA MET A 162 -9.73 -0.76 8.96
C MET A 162 -9.68 -2.11 8.24
N GLU A 163 -10.21 -2.14 7.02
CA GLU A 163 -10.02 -3.22 6.05
C GLU A 163 -9.53 -2.63 4.74
N LYS A 164 -8.51 -3.25 4.14
CA LYS A 164 -7.94 -2.86 2.85
C LYS A 164 -8.46 -3.78 1.76
N LEU A 165 -9.01 -3.20 0.69
CA LEU A 165 -9.42 -3.94 -0.49
C LEU A 165 -8.29 -4.05 -1.52
N TYR A 166 -8.41 -5.00 -2.46
CA TYR A 166 -7.44 -5.17 -3.55
C TYR A 166 -7.32 -3.94 -4.45
N CYS A 167 -8.36 -3.13 -4.56
CA CYS A 167 -8.32 -1.86 -5.29
C CYS A 167 -7.42 -0.80 -4.63
N GLY A 168 -6.89 -1.07 -3.43
CA GLY A 168 -5.96 -0.19 -2.71
C GLY A 168 -6.61 0.80 -1.76
N HIS A 169 -7.95 0.91 -1.75
CA HIS A 169 -8.68 1.81 -0.85
C HIS A 169 -8.97 1.15 0.51
N LEU A 170 -9.00 1.99 1.54
CA LEU A 170 -9.34 1.62 2.90
C LEU A 170 -10.84 1.82 3.17
N PHE A 171 -11.42 0.92 3.93
CA PHE A 171 -12.80 1.00 4.38
C PHE A 171 -12.89 0.69 5.88
N HIS A 172 -13.88 1.27 6.56
CA HIS A 172 -14.29 0.73 7.87
C HIS A 172 -15.00 -0.61 7.65
N PHE A 173 -14.70 -1.61 8.47
CA PHE A 173 -15.29 -2.93 8.36
C PHE A 173 -16.82 -2.88 8.37
N ILE A 174 -17.44 -2.09 9.25
CA ILE A 174 -18.90 -1.97 9.32
C ILE A 174 -19.51 -1.39 8.05
N CYS A 175 -18.86 -0.40 7.44
CA CYS A 175 -19.33 0.22 6.20
C CYS A 175 -19.25 -0.79 5.06
N LEU A 176 -18.11 -1.47 4.93
CA LEU A 176 -17.92 -2.51 3.92
C LEU A 176 -18.90 -3.67 4.11
N TYR A 177 -19.09 -4.13 5.35
CA TYR A 177 -20.02 -5.20 5.70
C TYR A 177 -21.46 -4.84 5.34
N LYS A 178 -21.91 -3.62 5.67
CA LYS A 178 -23.23 -3.13 5.29
C LYS A 178 -23.37 -3.07 3.77
N TYR A 179 -22.39 -2.49 3.08
CA TYR A 179 -22.43 -2.32 1.63
C TYR A 179 -22.51 -3.65 0.87
N ILE A 180 -21.77 -4.67 1.31
CA ILE A 180 -21.81 -6.00 0.68
C ILE A 180 -23.14 -6.71 0.96
N LYS A 181 -23.72 -6.51 2.15
CA LYS A 181 -24.97 -7.16 2.57
C LYS A 181 -26.25 -6.44 2.17
N THR A 182 -26.16 -5.30 1.51
CA THR A 182 -27.31 -4.63 0.90
C THR A 182 -27.34 -4.91 -0.60
N PRO A 183 -28.53 -5.02 -1.21
CA PRO A 183 -28.65 -5.11 -2.66
C PRO A 183 -28.12 -3.82 -3.33
N PRO A 184 -27.67 -3.88 -4.59
CA PRO A 184 -27.57 -5.06 -5.47
C PRO A 184 -26.40 -5.97 -5.07
N PHE A 185 -26.56 -7.29 -5.07
CA PHE A 185 -25.54 -8.24 -4.60
C PHE A 185 -24.50 -8.62 -5.66
N THR A 186 -24.81 -8.37 -6.93
CA THR A 186 -23.91 -8.53 -8.07
C THR A 186 -23.25 -7.21 -8.42
N GLY A 187 -22.02 -7.26 -8.94
CA GLY A 187 -21.36 -6.08 -9.49
C GLY A 187 -21.01 -4.98 -8.45
N LYS A 188 -20.72 -5.34 -7.19
CA LYS A 188 -20.25 -4.38 -6.19
C LYS A 188 -18.95 -3.72 -6.66
N ILE A 189 -18.97 -2.39 -6.74
CA ILE A 189 -17.81 -1.58 -7.14
C ILE A 189 -17.36 -0.68 -6.01
N CYS A 190 -16.07 -0.34 -6.00
CA CYS A 190 -15.54 0.68 -5.13
C CYS A 190 -16.09 2.04 -5.59
N PRO A 191 -16.79 2.82 -4.73
CA PRO A 191 -17.32 4.12 -5.11
C PRO A 191 -16.26 5.15 -5.53
N ASP A 192 -15.00 4.94 -5.12
CA ASP A 192 -13.90 5.88 -5.36
C ASP A 192 -13.19 5.63 -6.70
N CYS A 193 -13.01 4.36 -7.09
CA CYS A 193 -12.22 4.00 -8.27
C CYS A 193 -12.96 3.13 -9.29
N GLY A 194 -14.22 2.77 -9.06
CA GLY A 194 -15.03 1.95 -9.97
C GLY A 194 -14.63 0.49 -10.08
N ASN A 195 -13.49 0.08 -9.51
CA ASN A 195 -13.03 -1.31 -9.55
C ASN A 195 -13.96 -2.24 -8.77
N ALA A 196 -14.17 -3.45 -9.28
CA ALA A 196 -14.94 -4.48 -8.60
C ALA A 196 -14.37 -4.80 -7.21
N ILE A 197 -15.25 -4.83 -6.19
CA ILE A 197 -14.88 -5.22 -4.84
C ILE A 197 -14.77 -6.74 -4.80
N TYR A 198 -13.55 -7.21 -4.62
CA TYR A 198 -13.27 -8.59 -4.29
C TYR A 198 -12.73 -8.66 -2.85
N HIS A 199 -13.24 -9.59 -2.05
CA HIS A 199 -12.76 -9.78 -0.68
C HIS A 199 -13.00 -11.20 -0.19
N ASP A 200 -11.95 -11.90 0.22
CA ASP A 200 -12.01 -13.32 0.57
C ASP A 200 -12.98 -13.61 1.72
N LYS A 201 -13.08 -12.72 2.72
CA LYS A 201 -14.01 -12.91 3.86
C LYS A 201 -15.50 -12.80 3.47
N PHE A 202 -15.81 -12.35 2.26
CA PHE A 202 -17.17 -12.10 1.79
C PHE A 202 -17.56 -12.94 0.57
N LYS A 203 -16.86 -14.06 0.33
CA LYS A 203 -17.21 -15.07 -0.67
C LYS A 203 -18.54 -15.77 -0.33
N LEU A 204 -19.64 -15.11 -0.60
CA LEU A 204 -20.97 -15.70 -0.58
C LEU A 204 -21.57 -15.57 -1.99
N SER A 205 -22.31 -16.59 -2.44
CA SER A 205 -23.00 -16.49 -3.72
C SER A 205 -24.08 -15.40 -3.66
N PRO A 206 -24.30 -14.65 -4.76
CA PRO A 206 -25.37 -13.66 -4.83
C PRO A 206 -26.74 -14.24 -4.47
N GLN A 207 -27.06 -15.44 -4.96
CA GLN A 207 -28.29 -16.17 -4.66
C GLN A 207 -28.51 -16.37 -3.14
N LEU A 208 -27.45 -16.75 -2.40
CA LEU A 208 -27.55 -16.94 -0.96
C LEU A 208 -27.70 -15.60 -0.22
N MET A 209 -27.09 -14.53 -0.72
CA MET A 209 -27.25 -13.19 -0.14
C MET A 209 -28.66 -12.64 -0.38
N GLU A 210 -29.21 -12.84 -1.59
CA GLU A 210 -30.58 -12.49 -1.95
C GLU A 210 -31.61 -13.23 -1.09
N ALA A 211 -31.47 -14.55 -0.93
CA ALA A 211 -32.36 -15.34 -0.09
C ALA A 211 -32.35 -14.87 1.38
N ARG A 212 -31.16 -14.60 1.93
CA ARG A 212 -31.01 -14.06 3.30
C ARG A 212 -31.61 -12.67 3.44
N TRP A 213 -31.46 -11.82 2.43
CA TRP A 213 -32.03 -10.48 2.42
C TRP A 213 -33.55 -10.51 2.32
N ALA A 214 -34.11 -11.34 1.43
CA ALA A 214 -35.54 -11.53 1.28
C ALA A 214 -36.18 -12.04 2.59
N HIS A 215 -35.56 -13.01 3.25
CA HIS A 215 -36.02 -13.49 4.56
C HIS A 215 -35.94 -12.39 5.63
N LYS A 216 -34.88 -11.57 5.63
CA LYS A 216 -34.77 -10.44 6.55
C LYS A 216 -35.86 -9.40 6.31
N GLN A 217 -36.16 -9.08 5.05
CA GLN A 217 -37.24 -8.15 4.69
C GLN A 217 -38.63 -8.71 4.96
N ALA A 218 -38.85 -10.02 4.79
CA ALA A 218 -40.11 -10.67 5.17
C ALA A 218 -40.36 -10.54 6.68
N ARG A 219 -39.38 -10.90 7.51
CA ARG A 219 -39.48 -10.75 8.97
C ARG A 219 -39.68 -9.29 9.39
N GLN A 220 -39.02 -8.33 8.72
CA GLN A 220 -39.22 -6.92 9.05
C GLN A 220 -40.66 -6.47 8.76
N ARG A 221 -41.22 -6.88 7.61
CA ARG A 221 -42.63 -6.61 7.28
C ARG A 221 -43.60 -7.21 8.28
N GLU A 222 -43.39 -8.45 8.70
CA GLU A 222 -44.20 -9.09 9.75
C GLU A 222 -44.17 -8.29 11.07
N LEU A 223 -42.99 -7.77 11.47
CA LEU A 223 -42.86 -6.96 12.67
C LEU A 223 -43.55 -5.59 12.52
N ASP A 224 -43.38 -4.95 11.36
CA ASP A 224 -44.00 -3.66 11.07
C ASP A 224 -45.55 -3.80 11.06
N GLU A 225 -46.08 -4.89 10.47
CA GLU A 225 -47.52 -5.21 10.51
C GLU A 225 -48.06 -5.42 11.94
N VAL A 226 -47.25 -6.03 12.83
CA VAL A 226 -47.62 -6.18 14.25
C VAL A 226 -47.62 -4.85 14.98
N VAL A 227 -46.67 -3.95 14.67
CA VAL A 227 -46.64 -2.61 15.27
C VAL A 227 -47.85 -1.79 14.80
N ASP A 228 -48.14 -1.78 13.50
CA ASP A 228 -49.29 -1.09 12.92
C ASP A 228 -50.64 -1.61 13.48
N PHE A 229 -50.71 -2.89 13.86
CA PHE A 229 -51.90 -3.44 14.50
C PHE A 229 -52.10 -2.99 15.96
N LEU A 230 -51.02 -2.57 16.64
CA LEU A 230 -51.02 -2.18 18.05
C LEU A 230 -51.18 -0.66 18.26
N GLU A 231 -51.06 0.15 17.20
CA GLU A 231 -51.37 1.59 17.18
C GLU A 231 -52.86 1.86 16.87
#